data_AF-A0A842GBW0-F1
#
_entry.id   AF-A0A842GBW0-F1
#
_cell.length_a   1.000
_cell.length_b   1.000
_cell.length_c   1.000
_cell.angle_alpha   90.00
_cell.angle_beta   90.00
_cell.angle_gamma   90.00
#
_symmetry.space_group_name_H-M   'P 1'
#
loop_
_entity.id
_entity.type
_entity.pdbx_description
1 polymer ?
#
loop_
_entity_poly.entity_id
_entity_poly.type
_entity_poly.pdbx_seq_one_letter_code
_entity_poly.pdbx_strand_id
1 'polypeptide(L)'
;VYTEQFSSGIVNMENAALIEDLFAMVKEYFSRNELEEPDEASLSIFVFFLRNIILLSRLSPLFQKNFFEVNASIKRNHGNIFEVWYDILKNNSIPELQNLVHMDDVSVNLTMFTLYVNNKIHGKKKHILFSFDGKTAYLNYLHVFAANIVGSNTKMTFLSNQRVTNDYIKKFKVDILVKNYKERYEHFDCVTYSCSREPNAADWDKVSQLVFDI
;
A
#
# COMPACT_ATOMS: atom_id res chain seq x y z
N VAL A 1 -55.81 1.94 21.19
CA VAL A 1 -55.13 1.36 22.37
C VAL A 1 -53.81 0.80 21.87
N TYR A 2 -52.74 1.57 22.15
CA TYR A 2 -51.29 1.34 21.96
C TYR A 2 -50.77 1.10 20.51
N THR A 3 -50.13 2.06 19.80
CA THR A 3 -48.71 2.51 19.88
C THR A 3 -47.76 1.34 20.14
N GLU A 4 -46.77 1.02 19.29
CA GLU A 4 -45.53 1.74 18.96
C GLU A 4 -45.04 1.21 17.58
N GLN A 5 -44.50 1.93 16.59
CA GLN A 5 -43.93 3.27 16.43
C GLN A 5 -42.69 3.64 17.24
N PHE A 6 -41.82 2.69 17.61
CA PHE A 6 -40.45 3.01 18.06
C PHE A 6 -39.47 1.86 17.75
N SER A 7 -38.93 1.77 16.53
CA SER A 7 -37.74 0.93 16.28
C SER A 7 -36.91 1.31 15.05
N SER A 8 -37.44 2.10 14.10
CA SER A 8 -36.70 2.45 12.88
C SER A 8 -35.77 3.67 13.02
N GLY A 9 -35.97 4.52 14.03
CA GLY A 9 -35.13 5.71 14.27
C GLY A 9 -33.89 5.41 15.09
N ILE A 10 -34.04 4.66 16.18
CA ILE A 10 -32.95 4.36 17.14
C ILE A 10 -31.93 3.39 16.52
N VAL A 11 -32.39 2.33 15.84
CA VAL A 11 -31.50 1.37 15.16
C VAL A 11 -30.71 2.03 14.03
N ASN A 12 -31.26 3.06 13.37
CA ASN A 12 -30.51 3.84 12.38
C ASN A 12 -29.50 4.79 13.01
N MET A 13 -29.83 5.41 14.15
CA MET A 13 -28.92 6.30 14.87
C MET A 13 -27.76 5.53 15.54
N GLU A 14 -28.03 4.39 16.16
CA GLU A 14 -26.98 3.52 16.74
C GLU A 14 -26.03 2.99 15.66
N ASN A 15 -26.55 2.61 14.49
CA ASN A 15 -25.71 2.21 13.36
C ASN A 15 -24.89 3.39 12.79
N ALA A 16 -25.44 4.60 12.78
CA ALA A 16 -24.73 5.79 12.32
C ALA A 16 -23.59 6.18 13.28
N ALA A 17 -23.87 6.20 14.59
CA ALA A 17 -22.88 6.48 15.62
C ALA A 17 -21.72 5.46 15.60
N LEU A 18 -22.03 4.17 15.48
CA LEU A 18 -21.01 3.13 15.33
C LEU A 18 -20.13 3.35 14.10
N ILE A 19 -20.72 3.73 12.96
CA ILE A 19 -19.95 4.00 11.74
C ILE A 19 -19.01 5.19 11.95
N GLU A 20 -19.49 6.27 12.58
CA GLU A 20 -18.67 7.44 12.90
C GLU A 20 -17.50 7.09 13.83
N ASP A 21 -17.76 6.31 14.89
CA ASP A 21 -16.72 5.84 15.82
C ASP A 21 -15.68 4.97 15.11
N LEU A 22 -16.12 4.08 14.21
CA LEU A 22 -15.22 3.24 13.41
C LEU A 22 -14.36 4.09 12.47
N PHE A 23 -14.92 5.12 11.83
CA PHE A 23 -14.13 6.06 11.04
C PHE A 23 -13.10 6.80 11.90
N ALA A 24 -13.48 7.28 13.08
CA ALA A 24 -12.59 7.96 14.01
C ALA A 24 -11.42 7.06 14.44
N MET A 25 -11.70 5.81 14.82
CA MET A 25 -10.69 4.81 15.17
C MET A 25 -9.74 4.50 14.01
N VAL A 26 -10.25 4.38 12.78
CA VAL A 26 -9.40 4.14 11.62
C VAL A 26 -8.52 5.36 11.34
N LYS A 27 -9.04 6.58 11.46
CA LYS A 27 -8.26 7.82 11.31
C LYS A 27 -7.20 7.98 12.41
N GLU A 28 -7.49 7.51 13.63
CA GLU A 28 -6.51 7.49 14.73
C GLU A 28 -5.25 6.73 14.32
N TYR A 29 -5.38 5.58 13.64
CA TYR A 29 -4.21 4.84 13.13
C TYR A 29 -3.34 5.71 12.23
N PHE A 30 -3.92 6.38 11.24
CA PHE A 30 -3.14 7.20 10.30
C PHE A 30 -2.52 8.42 10.99
N SER A 31 -3.26 9.06 11.90
CA SER A 31 -2.76 10.19 12.68
C SER A 31 -1.62 9.80 13.63
N ARG A 32 -1.75 8.68 14.35
CA ARG A 32 -0.75 8.17 15.30
C ARG A 32 0.57 7.78 14.64
N ASN A 33 0.52 7.40 13.36
CA ASN A 33 1.70 7.01 12.59
C ASN A 33 2.19 8.13 11.65
N GLU A 34 1.67 9.35 11.78
CA GLU A 34 2.04 10.50 10.92
C GLU A 34 1.89 10.20 9.41
N LEU A 35 0.91 9.36 9.04
CA LEU A 35 0.63 8.98 7.66
C LEU A 35 -0.37 9.95 7.01
N GLU A 36 -0.27 10.10 5.69
CA GLU A 36 -1.27 10.81 4.89
C GLU A 36 -2.64 10.13 5.04
N GLU A 37 -3.66 10.92 5.38
CA GLU A 37 -5.03 10.40 5.54
C GLU A 37 -5.57 9.88 4.20
N PRO A 38 -6.08 8.64 4.14
CA PRO A 38 -6.64 8.09 2.92
C PRO A 38 -7.89 8.81 2.44
N ASP A 39 -8.17 8.68 1.13
CA ASP A 39 -9.46 9.07 0.57
C ASP A 39 -10.62 8.29 1.23
N GLU A 40 -11.82 8.87 1.21
CA GLU A 40 -13.00 8.32 1.87
C GLU A 40 -13.35 6.90 1.41
N ALA A 41 -13.13 6.58 0.12
CA ALA A 41 -13.38 5.23 -0.40
C ALA A 41 -12.36 4.23 0.15
N SER A 42 -11.10 4.63 0.34
CA SER A 42 -10.07 3.82 0.99
C SER A 42 -10.36 3.61 2.48
N LEU A 43 -10.79 4.64 3.20
CA LEU A 43 -11.21 4.51 4.61
C LEU A 43 -12.41 3.57 4.79
N SER A 44 -13.37 3.63 3.86
CA SER A 44 -14.58 2.81 3.88
C SER A 44 -14.29 1.31 3.84
N ILE A 45 -13.15 0.88 3.27
CA ILE A 45 -12.73 -0.53 3.26
C ILE A 45 -12.59 -1.06 4.68
N PHE A 46 -11.89 -0.31 5.55
CA PHE A 46 -11.68 -0.68 6.95
C PHE A 46 -13.00 -0.70 7.71
N VAL A 47 -13.80 0.36 7.57
CA VAL A 47 -15.05 0.54 8.31
C VAL A 47 -16.07 -0.54 7.93
N PHE A 48 -16.24 -0.84 6.64
CA PHE A 48 -17.15 -1.90 6.20
C PHE A 48 -16.69 -3.28 6.64
N PHE A 49 -15.39 -3.55 6.62
CA PHE A 49 -14.87 -4.79 7.17
C PHE A 49 -15.17 -4.92 8.66
N LEU A 50 -14.84 -3.91 9.47
CA LEU A 50 -15.06 -3.92 10.92
C LEU A 50 -16.55 -4.07 11.25
N ARG A 51 -17.41 -3.31 10.58
CA ARG A 51 -18.87 -3.43 10.72
C ARG A 51 -19.37 -4.84 10.39
N ASN A 52 -18.88 -5.41 9.29
CA ASN A 52 -19.25 -6.77 8.90
C ASN A 52 -18.77 -7.80 9.92
N ILE A 53 -17.54 -7.67 10.43
CA ILE A 53 -17.02 -8.54 11.47
C ILE A 53 -17.86 -8.43 12.75
N ILE A 54 -18.20 -7.21 13.20
CA ILE A 54 -19.09 -7.01 14.36
C ILE A 54 -20.41 -7.75 14.16
N LEU A 55 -21.04 -7.59 12.99
CA LEU A 55 -22.32 -8.22 12.67
C LEU A 55 -22.22 -9.75 12.65
N LEU A 56 -21.23 -10.28 11.92
CA LEU A 56 -21.05 -11.73 11.73
C LEU A 56 -20.58 -12.42 13.01
N SER A 57 -19.86 -11.71 13.88
CA SER A 57 -19.42 -12.24 15.18
C SER A 57 -20.59 -12.53 16.12
N ARG A 58 -21.75 -11.88 15.92
CA ARG A 58 -22.99 -12.23 16.64
C ARG A 58 -23.53 -13.60 16.25
N LEU A 59 -23.18 -14.09 15.05
CA LEU A 59 -23.53 -15.44 14.60
C LEU A 59 -22.47 -16.45 15.00
N SER A 60 -21.20 -16.13 14.75
CA SER A 60 -20.07 -16.98 15.13
C SER A 60 -18.75 -16.18 15.16
N PRO A 61 -17.89 -16.37 16.18
CA PRO A 61 -16.56 -15.77 16.18
C PRO A 61 -15.66 -16.34 15.08
N LEU A 62 -16.02 -17.48 14.46
CA LEU A 62 -15.23 -18.06 13.37
C LEU A 62 -15.12 -17.16 12.13
N PHE A 63 -16.04 -16.22 11.93
CA PHE A 63 -15.95 -15.23 10.86
C PHE A 63 -14.80 -14.22 11.04
N GLN A 64 -14.22 -14.14 12.24
CA GLN A 64 -13.04 -13.33 12.50
C GLN A 64 -11.76 -13.99 12.01
N LYS A 65 -11.74 -15.33 11.82
CA LYS A 65 -10.52 -16.09 11.54
C LYS A 65 -10.03 -15.98 10.10
N ASN A 66 -8.72 -15.92 9.97
CA ASN A 66 -8.00 -16.11 8.73
C ASN A 66 -7.33 -17.49 8.69
N PHE A 67 -6.70 -17.81 7.56
CA PHE A 67 -5.75 -18.91 7.47
C PHE A 67 -4.50 -18.63 8.32
N PHE A 68 -4.01 -19.65 9.02
CA PHE A 68 -2.87 -19.53 9.92
C PHE A 68 -1.61 -19.01 9.20
N GLU A 69 -1.38 -19.48 7.97
CA GLU A 69 -0.25 -19.12 7.13
C GLU A 69 -0.25 -17.63 6.78
N VAL A 70 -1.44 -17.06 6.55
CA VAL A 70 -1.61 -15.63 6.28
C VAL A 70 -1.23 -14.83 7.52
N ASN A 71 -1.77 -15.21 8.69
CA ASN A 71 -1.44 -14.53 9.95
C ASN A 71 0.06 -14.58 10.25
N ALA A 72 0.67 -15.76 10.13
CA ALA A 72 2.10 -15.93 10.37
C ALA A 72 2.96 -15.10 9.41
N SER A 73 2.58 -15.05 8.13
CA SER A 73 3.29 -14.26 7.11
C SER A 73 3.20 -12.76 7.39
N ILE A 74 2.00 -12.24 7.65
CA ILE A 74 1.79 -10.80 7.89
C ILE A 74 2.46 -10.35 9.19
N LYS A 75 2.32 -11.09 10.28
CA LYS A 75 2.99 -10.75 11.55
C LYS A 75 4.51 -10.76 11.44
N ARG A 76 5.08 -11.71 10.68
CA ARG A 76 6.53 -11.78 10.46
C ARG A 76 7.05 -10.62 9.60
N ASN A 77 6.34 -10.27 8.53
CA ASN A 77 6.82 -9.31 7.54
C ASN A 77 6.44 -7.85 7.88
N HIS A 78 5.33 -7.65 8.58
CA HIS A 78 4.71 -6.34 8.86
C HIS A 78 4.27 -6.22 10.33
N GLY A 79 5.05 -6.81 11.25
CA GLY A 79 4.76 -6.83 12.68
C GLY A 79 4.57 -5.43 13.27
N ASN A 80 5.33 -4.44 12.82
CA ASN A 80 5.20 -3.06 13.25
C ASN A 80 3.79 -2.48 13.02
N ILE A 81 3.21 -2.70 11.83
CA ILE A 81 1.85 -2.24 11.49
C ILE A 81 0.82 -3.04 12.31
N PHE A 82 1.03 -4.35 12.40
CA PHE A 82 0.17 -5.25 13.15
C PHE A 82 0.06 -4.84 14.63
N GLU A 83 1.18 -4.58 15.30
CA GLU A 83 1.18 -4.22 16.72
C GLU A 83 0.41 -2.93 17.00
N VAL A 84 0.48 -1.94 16.10
CA VAL A 84 -0.30 -0.69 16.26
C VAL A 84 -1.80 -0.96 16.11
N TRP A 85 -2.21 -1.75 15.12
CA TRP A 85 -3.62 -2.13 14.98
C TRP A 85 -4.11 -2.99 16.15
N TYR A 86 -3.27 -3.89 16.66
CA TYR A 86 -3.58 -4.66 17.86
C TYR A 86 -3.77 -3.76 19.07
N ASP A 87 -2.89 -2.78 19.28
CA ASP A 87 -2.99 -1.83 20.38
C ASP A 87 -4.24 -0.95 20.28
N ILE A 88 -4.57 -0.45 19.08
CA ILE A 88 -5.81 0.31 18.83
C ILE A 88 -7.03 -0.57 19.12
N LEU A 89 -7.10 -1.77 18.57
CA LEU A 89 -8.22 -2.68 18.82
C LEU A 89 -8.31 -3.13 20.27
N LYS A 90 -7.21 -3.18 21.02
CA LYS A 90 -7.24 -3.53 22.44
C LYS A 90 -7.75 -2.38 23.32
N ASN A 91 -7.37 -1.14 22.98
CA ASN A 91 -7.64 0.04 23.81
C ASN A 91 -8.82 0.90 23.32
N ASN A 92 -9.49 0.51 22.23
CA ASN A 92 -10.61 1.26 21.68
C ASN A 92 -11.79 1.38 22.67
N SER A 93 -12.57 2.45 22.58
CA SER A 93 -13.76 2.68 23.40
C SER A 93 -15.06 2.11 22.82
N ILE A 94 -15.01 1.42 21.67
CA ILE A 94 -16.16 0.91 20.93
C ILE A 94 -16.63 -0.41 21.55
N PRO A 95 -17.79 -0.47 22.23
CA PRO A 95 -18.23 -1.65 22.98
C PRO A 95 -18.34 -2.92 22.12
N GLU A 96 -18.70 -2.77 20.85
CA GLU A 96 -18.85 -3.88 19.92
C GLU A 96 -17.52 -4.58 19.61
N LEU A 97 -16.42 -3.84 19.58
CA LEU A 97 -15.08 -4.38 19.31
C LEU A 97 -14.43 -5.02 20.54
N GLN A 98 -14.90 -4.68 21.75
CA GLN A 98 -14.42 -5.32 22.99
C GLN A 98 -14.78 -6.81 23.07
N ASN A 99 -15.73 -7.28 22.25
CA ASN A 99 -16.15 -8.68 22.19
C ASN A 99 -15.40 -9.52 21.14
N LEU A 100 -14.34 -8.99 20.52
CA LEU A 100 -13.54 -9.73 19.56
C LEU A 100 -12.79 -10.89 20.24
N VAL A 101 -12.98 -12.12 19.73
CA VAL A 101 -12.35 -13.35 20.26
C VAL A 101 -11.01 -13.60 19.57
N HIS A 102 -10.93 -13.31 18.27
CA HIS A 102 -9.76 -13.49 17.42
C HIS A 102 -9.21 -12.14 16.96
N MET A 103 -8.85 -11.29 17.93
CA MET A 103 -8.33 -9.95 17.68
C MET A 103 -7.11 -9.96 16.75
N ASP A 104 -6.20 -10.92 16.92
CA ASP A 104 -5.04 -11.12 16.06
C ASP A 104 -5.41 -11.21 14.57
N ASP A 105 -6.43 -11.99 14.23
CA ASP A 105 -6.88 -12.18 12.86
C ASP A 105 -7.50 -10.88 12.29
N VAL A 106 -8.23 -10.13 13.11
CA VAL A 106 -8.79 -8.83 12.74
C VAL A 106 -7.66 -7.82 12.50
N SER A 107 -6.67 -7.74 13.40
CA SER A 107 -5.49 -6.88 13.24
C SER A 107 -4.69 -7.20 11.98
N VAL A 108 -4.57 -8.48 11.62
CA VAL A 108 -3.92 -8.91 10.37
C VAL A 108 -4.68 -8.38 9.14
N ASN A 109 -6.01 -8.42 9.13
CA ASN A 109 -6.80 -7.85 8.03
C ASN A 109 -6.62 -6.34 7.91
N LEU A 110 -6.68 -5.62 9.03
CA LEU A 110 -6.44 -4.16 9.03
C LEU A 110 -5.04 -3.82 8.54
N THR A 111 -4.04 -4.62 8.92
CA THR A 111 -2.66 -4.49 8.41
C THR A 111 -2.61 -4.63 6.89
N MET A 112 -3.26 -5.66 6.34
CA MET A 112 -3.33 -5.87 4.89
C MET A 112 -4.01 -4.70 4.16
N PHE A 113 -5.08 -4.14 4.74
CA PHE A 113 -5.73 -2.95 4.16
C PHE A 113 -4.84 -1.71 4.23
N THR A 114 -4.11 -1.50 5.33
CA THR A 114 -3.13 -0.41 5.43
C THR A 114 -2.06 -0.55 4.35
N LEU A 115 -1.54 -1.75 4.11
CA LEU A 115 -0.58 -1.98 3.02
C LEU A 115 -1.19 -1.65 1.65
N TYR A 116 -2.42 -2.09 1.38
CA TYR A 116 -3.13 -1.79 0.15
C TYR A 116 -3.31 -0.28 -0.06
N VAL A 117 -3.80 0.42 0.98
CA VAL A 117 -4.08 1.85 0.93
C VAL A 117 -2.81 2.68 0.86
N ASN A 118 -1.77 2.33 1.62
CA ASN A 118 -0.47 2.99 1.52
C ASN A 118 0.13 2.85 0.12
N ASN A 119 0.03 1.67 -0.51
CA ASN A 119 0.45 1.48 -1.91
C ASN A 119 -0.37 2.32 -2.90
N LYS A 120 -1.62 2.65 -2.58
CA LYS A 120 -2.50 3.51 -3.38
C LYS A 120 -2.19 5.00 -3.19
N ILE A 121 -1.99 5.45 -1.95
CA ILE A 121 -1.71 6.86 -1.56
C ILE A 121 -0.28 7.25 -1.93
N HIS A 122 0.70 6.47 -1.45
CA HIS A 122 2.12 6.63 -1.80
C HIS A 122 2.42 6.10 -3.20
N GLY A 123 1.39 5.64 -3.91
CA GLY A 123 1.35 5.47 -5.36
C GLY A 123 1.49 6.78 -6.14
N LYS A 124 2.30 7.75 -5.67
CA LYS A 124 3.10 8.52 -6.62
C LYS A 124 3.92 7.47 -7.35
N LYS A 125 3.44 7.06 -8.52
CA LYS A 125 4.14 6.12 -9.39
C LYS A 125 5.57 6.60 -9.51
N LYS A 126 6.52 5.93 -8.81
CA LYS A 126 7.94 6.30 -8.89
C LYS A 126 8.25 6.42 -10.37
N HIS A 127 8.76 7.57 -10.80
CA HIS A 127 9.07 7.74 -12.20
C HIS A 127 10.46 7.18 -12.44
N ILE A 128 10.51 6.02 -13.09
CA ILE A 128 11.75 5.43 -13.56
C ILE A 128 12.04 5.92 -14.97
N LEU A 129 13.22 6.49 -15.15
CA LEU A 129 13.79 6.79 -16.44
C LEU A 129 14.79 5.68 -16.81
N PHE A 130 14.48 4.93 -17.86
CA PHE A 130 15.42 3.99 -18.46
C PHE A 130 16.16 4.67 -19.60
N SER A 131 17.48 4.79 -19.47
CA SER A 131 18.33 5.33 -20.53
C SER A 131 19.29 4.25 -21.01
N PHE A 132 18.99 3.70 -22.19
CA PHE A 132 19.74 2.59 -22.75
C PHE A 132 20.38 2.94 -24.08
N ASP A 133 21.63 2.53 -24.22
CA ASP A 133 22.42 2.62 -25.44
C ASP A 133 22.53 1.24 -26.09
N GLY A 134 22.13 1.13 -27.36
CA GLY A 134 22.10 -0.16 -28.06
C GLY A 134 21.34 -0.13 -29.38
N LYS A 135 21.29 -1.30 -30.05
CA LYS A 135 20.50 -1.47 -31.28
C LYS A 135 19.00 -1.45 -30.95
N THR A 136 18.19 -0.86 -31.82
CA THR A 136 16.73 -0.71 -31.64
C THR A 136 16.02 -2.02 -31.25
N ALA A 137 16.36 -3.15 -31.88
CA ALA A 137 15.77 -4.44 -31.56
C ALA A 137 16.03 -4.86 -30.09
N TYR A 138 17.23 -4.59 -29.59
CA TYR A 138 17.60 -4.88 -28.21
C TYR A 138 16.96 -3.90 -27.22
N LEU A 139 16.83 -2.63 -27.59
CA LEU A 139 16.12 -1.64 -26.78
C LEU A 139 14.63 -1.98 -26.64
N ASN A 140 14.00 -2.48 -27.71
CA ASN A 140 12.62 -2.96 -27.67
C ASN A 140 12.47 -4.17 -26.74
N TYR A 141 13.42 -5.10 -26.76
CA TYR A 141 13.46 -6.22 -25.83
C TYR A 141 13.56 -5.73 -24.37
N LEU A 142 14.49 -4.82 -24.08
CA LEU A 142 14.65 -4.24 -22.74
C LEU A 142 13.40 -3.49 -22.25
N HIS A 143 12.68 -2.82 -23.15
CA HIS A 143 11.43 -2.15 -22.82
C HIS A 143 10.37 -3.14 -22.33
N VAL A 144 10.14 -4.24 -23.06
CA VAL A 144 9.20 -5.28 -22.65
C VAL A 144 9.61 -5.90 -21.33
N PHE A 145 10.91 -6.18 -21.17
CA PHE A 145 11.44 -6.83 -19.97
C PHE A 145 11.31 -5.94 -18.73
N ALA A 146 11.67 -4.67 -18.83
CA ALA A 146 11.51 -3.69 -17.77
C ALA A 146 10.04 -3.52 -17.36
N ALA A 147 9.12 -3.47 -18.33
CA ALA A 147 7.68 -3.34 -18.05
C ALA A 147 7.12 -4.53 -17.25
N ASN A 148 7.61 -5.74 -17.50
CA ASN A 148 7.18 -6.94 -16.79
C ASN A 148 7.70 -6.98 -15.34
N ILE A 149 8.90 -6.46 -15.06
CA ILE A 149 9.52 -6.49 -13.74
C ILE A 149 8.99 -5.39 -12.82
N VAL A 150 8.80 -4.20 -13.38
CA VAL A 150 8.48 -2.99 -12.60
C VAL A 150 6.98 -2.90 -12.29
N GLY A 151 6.12 -3.55 -13.09
CA GLY A 151 4.68 -3.59 -12.87
C GLY A 151 3.94 -2.30 -13.24
N SER A 152 2.61 -2.30 -13.08
CA SER A 152 1.71 -1.24 -13.58
C SER A 152 1.62 0.01 -12.67
N ASN A 153 2.16 -0.08 -11.45
CA ASN A 153 2.07 0.98 -10.44
C ASN A 153 3.25 1.98 -10.49
N THR A 154 3.99 1.99 -11.60
CA THR A 154 5.20 2.81 -11.78
C THR A 154 5.12 3.55 -13.11
N LYS A 155 5.64 4.78 -13.17
CA LYS A 155 5.70 5.54 -14.41
C LYS A 155 7.04 5.22 -15.05
N MET A 156 7.04 4.79 -16.30
CA MET A 156 8.27 4.45 -17.01
C MET A 156 8.43 5.37 -18.22
N THR A 157 9.60 5.98 -18.36
CA THR A 157 10.01 6.68 -19.58
C THR A 157 11.28 6.03 -20.12
N PHE A 158 11.34 5.82 -21.43
CA PHE A 158 12.49 5.25 -22.12
C PHE A 158 13.17 6.31 -22.98
N LEU A 159 14.45 6.52 -22.77
CA LEU A 159 15.32 7.33 -23.63
C LEU A 159 16.32 6.41 -24.32
N SER A 160 16.11 6.22 -25.62
CA SER A 160 16.93 5.37 -26.47
C SER A 160 18.04 6.20 -27.11
N ASN A 161 19.29 5.77 -26.97
CA ASN A 161 20.46 6.39 -27.61
C ASN A 161 20.61 7.90 -27.33
N GLN A 162 20.09 8.37 -26.21
CA GLN A 162 20.20 9.74 -25.74
C GLN A 162 20.82 9.75 -24.35
N ARG A 163 21.77 10.66 -24.14
CA ARG A 163 22.39 10.89 -22.84
C ARG A 163 21.43 11.68 -21.96
N VAL A 164 21.24 11.21 -20.73
CA VAL A 164 20.37 11.89 -19.75
C VAL A 164 21.12 13.07 -19.16
N THR A 165 20.42 14.17 -18.94
CA THR A 165 20.94 15.32 -18.20
C THR A 165 20.06 15.59 -16.97
N ASN A 166 20.56 16.38 -16.01
CA ASN A 166 19.77 16.80 -14.85
C ASN A 166 18.51 17.61 -15.22
N ASP A 167 18.51 18.27 -16.39
CA ASP A 167 17.32 18.96 -16.89
C ASP A 167 16.20 17.98 -17.23
N TYR A 168 16.54 16.80 -17.78
CA TYR A 168 15.57 15.73 -18.00
C TYR A 168 15.02 15.22 -16.67
N ILE A 169 15.87 14.97 -15.69
CA ILE A 169 15.45 14.49 -14.36
C ILE A 169 14.48 15.47 -13.70
N LYS A 170 14.80 16.77 -13.71
CA LYS A 170 13.95 17.83 -13.14
C LYS A 170 12.65 18.00 -13.90
N LYS A 171 12.71 18.10 -15.24
CA LYS A 171 11.54 18.30 -16.11
C LYS A 171 10.54 17.16 -15.97
N PHE A 172 11.03 15.93 -15.91
CA PHE A 172 10.20 14.74 -15.88
C PHE A 172 9.89 14.25 -14.46
N LYS A 173 10.45 14.88 -13.42
CA LYS A 173 10.34 14.46 -12.01
C LYS A 173 10.71 12.99 -11.85
N VAL A 174 11.92 12.64 -12.29
CA VAL A 174 12.43 11.27 -12.26
C VAL A 174 12.91 10.94 -10.85
N ASP A 175 12.37 9.87 -10.27
CA ASP A 175 12.78 9.38 -8.95
C ASP A 175 13.97 8.41 -9.06
N ILE A 176 13.99 7.60 -10.12
CA ILE A 176 15.03 6.59 -10.36
C ILE A 176 15.53 6.66 -11.81
N LEU A 177 16.84 6.75 -12.00
CA LEU A 177 17.51 6.62 -13.29
C LEU A 177 18.19 5.25 -13.40
N VAL A 178 17.84 4.46 -14.41
CA VAL A 178 18.52 3.21 -14.75
C VAL A 178 19.22 3.36 -16.09
N LYS A 179 20.53 3.10 -16.12
CA LYS A 179 21.33 3.25 -17.35
C LYS A 179 22.32 2.11 -17.58
N ASN A 180 22.57 1.77 -18.84
CA ASN A 180 23.49 0.68 -19.22
C ASN A 180 24.85 1.18 -19.77
N TYR A 181 25.16 2.46 -19.56
CA TYR A 181 26.40 3.09 -20.00
C TYR A 181 27.06 3.84 -18.84
N LYS A 182 28.39 4.01 -18.95
CA LYS A 182 29.18 4.78 -17.99
C LYS A 182 29.23 6.25 -18.42
N GLU A 183 28.91 7.17 -17.52
CA GLU A 183 29.39 8.55 -17.60
C GLU A 183 30.70 8.66 -16.83
N ARG A 184 31.59 9.54 -17.28
CA ARG A 184 32.80 9.85 -16.51
C ARG A 184 32.60 10.98 -15.48
N TYR A 185 31.60 11.85 -15.61
CA TYR A 185 31.55 13.11 -14.85
C TYR A 185 30.17 13.68 -14.47
N GLU A 186 29.08 12.90 -14.48
CA GLU A 186 27.75 13.44 -14.14
C GLU A 186 27.23 12.88 -12.82
N HIS A 187 26.93 13.80 -11.88
CA HIS A 187 26.13 13.53 -10.70
C HIS A 187 24.68 13.86 -11.01
N PHE A 188 23.79 12.90 -10.78
CA PHE A 188 22.37 13.04 -11.07
C PHE A 188 21.60 13.37 -9.81
N ASP A 189 20.64 14.29 -9.91
CA ASP A 189 19.78 14.72 -8.80
C ASP A 189 18.67 13.67 -8.47
N CYS A 190 18.95 12.38 -8.62
CA CYS A 190 18.04 11.26 -8.30
C CYS A 190 18.80 9.95 -8.04
N VAL A 191 18.08 8.93 -7.54
CA VAL A 191 18.65 7.60 -7.32
C VAL A 191 19.06 7.01 -8.66
N THR A 192 20.35 6.72 -8.83
CA THR A 192 20.90 6.25 -10.11
C THR A 192 21.47 4.85 -9.98
N TYR A 193 21.02 3.95 -10.85
CA TYR A 193 21.58 2.62 -11.01
C TYR A 193 22.22 2.46 -12.39
N SER A 194 23.49 2.06 -12.40
CA SER A 194 24.21 1.72 -13.64
C SER A 194 24.26 0.21 -13.78
N CYS A 195 23.45 -0.35 -14.68
CA CYS A 195 23.46 -1.77 -15.00
C CYS A 195 24.56 -2.10 -16.01
N SER A 196 24.80 -3.40 -16.19
CA SER A 196 25.65 -3.88 -17.26
C SER A 196 25.03 -3.59 -18.65
N ARG A 197 25.86 -3.58 -19.70
CA ARG A 197 25.40 -3.35 -21.08
C ARG A 197 24.32 -4.36 -21.49
N GLU A 198 24.44 -5.58 -20.94
CA GLU A 198 23.48 -6.67 -21.01
C GLU A 198 22.93 -6.98 -19.62
N PRO A 199 21.88 -6.27 -19.15
CA PRO A 199 21.38 -6.39 -17.79
C PRO A 199 21.02 -7.84 -17.44
N ASN A 200 21.67 -8.38 -16.42
CA ASN A 200 21.46 -9.75 -15.94
C ASN A 200 20.41 -9.79 -14.82
N ALA A 201 20.06 -11.00 -14.34
CA ALA A 201 19.06 -11.17 -13.29
C ALA A 201 19.34 -10.31 -12.05
N ALA A 202 20.60 -10.20 -11.61
CA ALA A 202 20.97 -9.38 -10.46
C ALA A 202 20.79 -7.88 -10.70
N ASP A 203 21.01 -7.39 -11.93
CA ASP A 203 20.69 -6.00 -12.30
C ASP A 203 19.20 -5.73 -12.15
N TRP A 204 18.35 -6.69 -12.56
CA TRP A 204 16.91 -6.57 -12.48
C TRP A 204 16.36 -6.70 -11.07
N ASP A 205 16.91 -7.60 -10.26
CA ASP A 205 16.56 -7.72 -8.84
C ASP A 205 16.85 -6.41 -8.10
N LYS A 206 17.99 -5.77 -8.42
CA LYS A 206 18.36 -4.48 -7.84
C LYS A 206 17.46 -3.35 -8.31
N VAL A 207 17.05 -3.34 -9.59
CA VAL A 207 16.03 -2.38 -10.07
C VAL A 207 14.71 -2.60 -9.34
N SER A 208 14.28 -3.85 -9.15
CA SER A 208 13.06 -4.20 -8.42
C SER A 208 13.10 -3.68 -6.98
N GLN A 209 14.21 -3.92 -6.26
CA GLN A 209 14.42 -3.39 -4.91
C GLN A 209 14.27 -1.86 -4.86
N LEU A 210 14.93 -1.12 -5.75
CA LEU A 210 14.82 0.35 -5.78
C LEU A 210 13.37 0.84 -5.99
N VAL A 211 12.57 0.08 -6.74
CA VAL A 211 11.17 0.39 -6.98
C VAL A 211 10.32 0.12 -5.74
N PHE A 212 10.53 -1.01 -5.08
CA PHE A 212 9.68 -1.49 -3.99
C PHE A 212 10.19 -1.17 -2.57
N ASP A 213 11.39 -0.60 -2.43
CA ASP A 213 11.89 -0.12 -1.13
C ASP A 213 10.96 0.99 -0.61
N ILE A 214 10.34 0.69 0.55
CA ILE A 214 9.57 1.53 1.47
C ILE A 214 10.49 1.91 2.61
#